data_AF-A6L5Q8-F1
#
_entry.id   AF-A6L5Q8-F1
#
_cell.length_a   1.000
_cell.length_b   1.000
_cell.length_c   1.000
_cell.angle_alpha   90.00
_cell.angle_beta   90.00
_cell.angle_gamma   90.00
#
_symmetry.space_group_name_H-M   'P 1'
#
loop_
_entity.id
_entity.type
_entity.pdbx_description
1 polymer ?
#
loop_
_entity_poly.entity_id
_entity_poly.type
_entity_poly.pdbx_seq_one_letter_code
_entity_poly.pdbx_strand_id
1 'polypeptide(L)' 'MNELLEQLQMKMEAFQKNAALQADKGNKAADQRARCVSLEMEPLLKQFRKLSLAASKR' A
#
# COMPACT_ATOMS: atom_id res chain seq x y z
N MET A 1 3.53 14.56 -5.64
CA MET A 1 2.33 14.08 -4.90
C MET A 1 1.53 13.12 -5.77
N ASN A 2 1.18 13.51 -7.00
CA ASN A 2 0.42 12.65 -7.93
C ASN A 2 1.08 11.28 -8.18
N GLU A 3 2.37 11.25 -8.54
CA GLU A 3 3.10 9.99 -8.74
C GLU A 3 3.11 9.09 -7.49
N LEU A 4 3.26 9.68 -6.30
CA LEU A 4 3.21 8.94 -5.03
C LEU A 4 1.81 8.35 -4.77
N LEU A 5 0.76 9.09 -5.14
CA LEU A 5 -0.62 8.63 -5.04
C LEU A 5 -0.91 7.48 -6.03
N GLU A 6 -0.40 7.57 -7.26
CA GLU A 6 -0.52 6.51 -8.26
C GLU A 6 0.21 5.23 -7.80
N GLN A 7 1.44 5.35 -7.29
CA GLN A 7 2.19 4.21 -6.74
C GLN A 7 1.47 3.57 -5.54
N LEU A 8 0.89 4.39 -4.65
CA LEU A 8 0.11 3.91 -3.52
C LEU A 8 -1.17 3.20 -3.98
N GLN A 9 -1.89 3.74 -4.97
CA GLN A 9 -3.10 3.13 -5.51
C GLN A 9 -2.83 1.73 -6.08
N MET A 10 -1.79 1.60 -6.92
CA MET A 10 -1.40 0.31 -7.50
C MET A 10 -1.06 -0.73 -6.43
N LYS A 11 -0.31 -0.31 -5.39
CA LYS A 11 0.04 -1.21 -4.28
C LYS A 11 -1.17 -1.56 -3.41
N MET A 12 -2.07 -0.61 -3.14
CA MET A 12 -3.31 -0.86 -2.42
C MET A 12 -4.19 -1.89 -3.12
N GLU A 13 -4.35 -1.80 -4.44
CA GLU A 13 -5.12 -2.77 -5.23
C GLU A 13 -4.48 -4.17 -5.18
N ALA A 14 -3.16 -4.24 -5.34
CA ALA A 14 -2.42 -5.49 -5.24
C ALA A 14 -2.53 -6.11 -3.84
N PHE A 15 -2.45 -5.29 -2.79
CA PHE A 15 -2.63 -5.71 -1.40
C PHE A 15 -4.04 -6.27 -1.18
N GLN A 16 -5.08 -5.50 -1.52
CA GLN A 16 -6.48 -5.90 -1.33
C GLN A 16 -6.80 -7.21 -2.04
N LYS A 17 -6.38 -7.36 -3.30
CA LYS A 17 -6.60 -8.59 -4.07
C LYS A 17 -5.98 -9.81 -3.40
N ASN A 18 -4.73 -9.70 -2.93
CA ASN A 18 -4.03 -10.81 -2.29
C ASN A 18 -4.58 -11.10 -0.88
N ALA A 19 -4.91 -10.06 -0.11
CA ALA A 19 -5.49 -10.21 1.22
C ALA A 19 -6.87 -10.87 1.15
N ALA A 20 -7.72 -10.48 0.20
CA ALA A 20 -9.02 -11.10 -0.02
C ALA A 20 -8.87 -12.59 -0.41
N LEU A 21 -7.94 -12.92 -1.32
CA LEU A 21 -7.66 -14.32 -1.68
C LEU A 21 -7.15 -15.16 -0.49
N GLN A 22 -6.37 -14.56 0.41
CA GLN A 22 -5.97 -15.20 1.65
C GLN A 22 -7.17 -15.43 2.56
N ALA A 23 -7.99 -14.39 2.79
CA ALA A 23 -9.13 -14.45 3.70
C ALA A 23 -10.20 -15.45 3.24
N ASP A 24 -10.54 -15.42 1.95
CA ASP A 24 -11.63 -16.23 1.40
C ASP A 24 -11.23 -17.69 1.15
N LYS A 25 -9.98 -17.92 0.72
CA LYS A 25 -9.52 -19.24 0.22
C LYS A 25 -8.38 -19.84 1.03
N GLY A 26 -7.93 -19.21 2.10
CA GLY A 26 -6.78 -19.67 2.88
C GLY A 26 -5.47 -19.70 2.08
N ASN A 27 -5.37 -18.90 1.00
CA ASN A 27 -4.23 -18.97 0.08
C ASN A 27 -2.96 -18.38 0.71
N LYS A 28 -2.05 -19.25 1.17
CA LYS A 28 -0.77 -18.87 1.79
C LYS A 28 0.18 -18.09 0.88
N ALA A 29 0.16 -18.36 -0.42
CA ALA A 29 0.99 -17.60 -1.37
C ALA A 29 0.46 -16.17 -1.54
N ALA A 30 -0.87 -15.99 -1.47
CA ALA A 30 -1.48 -14.68 -1.46
C ALA A 30 -1.15 -13.93 -0.15
N ASP A 31 -1.12 -14.60 1.00
CA ASP A 31 -0.65 -14.01 2.26
C ASP A 31 0.77 -13.45 2.16
N GLN A 32 1.72 -14.27 1.68
CA GLN A 32 3.11 -13.85 1.49
C GLN A 32 3.21 -12.59 0.60
N ARG A 33 2.43 -12.54 -0.49
CA ARG A 33 2.39 -11.39 -1.40
C ARG A 33 1.78 -10.16 -0.74
N ALA A 34 0.67 -10.31 -0.02
CA ALA A 34 0.03 -9.21 0.71
C ALA A 34 0.99 -8.61 1.76
N ARG A 35 1.73 -9.45 2.48
CA ARG A 35 2.75 -9.02 3.44
C ARG A 35 3.90 -8.27 2.77
N CYS A 36 4.39 -8.75 1.63
CA CYS A 36 5.42 -8.05 0.85
C CYS A 36 4.96 -6.66 0.42
N VAL A 37 3.77 -6.56 -0.18
CA VAL A 37 3.20 -5.28 -0.63
C VAL A 37 2.95 -4.33 0.55
N SER A 38 2.51 -4.85 1.70
CA SER A 38 2.34 -4.06 2.93
C SER A 38 3.65 -3.41 3.38
N LEU A 39 4.78 -4.14 3.31
CA LEU A 39 6.10 -3.62 3.67
C LEU A 39 6.57 -2.54 2.68
N GLU A 40 6.28 -2.71 1.40
CA GLU A 40 6.62 -1.72 0.36
C GLU A 40 5.80 -0.43 0.48
N MET A 41 4.57 -0.50 0.99
CA MET A 41 3.69 0.65 1.16
C MET A 41 4.06 1.54 2.35
N GLU A 42 4.60 0.96 3.43
CA GLU A 42 4.99 1.70 4.65
C GLU A 42 5.82 2.98 4.39
N PRO A 43 6.95 2.93 3.65
CA PRO A 43 7.74 4.13 3.39
C PRO A 43 6.99 5.15 2.54
N LEU A 44 6.16 4.70 1.58
CA LEU A 44 5.36 5.59 0.73
C LEU A 44 4.29 6.32 1.53
N LEU A 45 3.62 5.64 2.46
CA LEU A 45 2.65 6.25 3.38
C LEU A 45 3.31 7.28 4.30
N LYS A 46 4.51 6.97 4.82
CA LYS A 46 5.32 7.91 5.61
C LYS A 46 5.72 9.14 4.79
N GLN A 47 6.12 8.95 3.53
CA GLN A 47 6.44 10.04 2.60
C GLN A 47 5.22 10.90 2.31
N PHE A 48 4.06 10.29 2.06
CA PHE A 48 2.80 10.99 1.83
C PHE A 48 2.45 11.88 3.03
N ARG A 49 2.55 11.34 4.25
CA ARG A 49 2.32 12.11 5.48
C ARG A 49 3.24 13.33 5.59
N LYS A 50 4.55 13.16 5.31
CA LYS A 50 5.51 14.27 5.33
C LYS A 50 5.15 15.36 4.33
N LEU A 51 4.85 14.98 3.09
CA LEU A 51 4.48 15.91 2.02
C LEU A 51 3.17 16.64 2.32
N SER A 52 2.16 15.92 2.84
CA SER A 52 0.88 16.50 3.25
C SER A 52 1.04 17.54 4.35
N LEU A 53 1.80 17.23 5.40
CA LEU A 53 2.09 18.18 6.48
C LEU A 53 2.89 19.40 6.00
N ALA A 54 3.81 19.21 5.05
CA ALA A 54 4.56 20.32 4.47
C ALA A 54 3.67 21.23 3.60
N ALA A 55 2.68 20.67 2.90
CA ALA A 55 1.72 21.44 2.12
C ALA A 55 0.74 22.21 3.02
N SER A 56 0.29 21.63 4.13
CA SER A 56 -0.62 22.26 5.10
C SER A 56 -0.02 23.45 5.86
N LYS A 57 1.31 23.61 5.81
CA LYS A 57 2.05 24.70 6.47
C LYS A 57 2.42 25.85 5.52
N ARG A 58 2.07 25.72 4.23
CA ARG A 58 2.25 26.77 3.22
C ARG A 58 1.03 27.66 3.15
#